data_AF-A0A965AAU5-F1
#
_entry.id   AF-A0A965AAU5-F1
#
_cell.length_a   1.000
_cell.length_b   1.000
_cell.length_c   1.000
_cell.angle_alpha   90.00
_cell.angle_beta   90.00
_cell.angle_gamma   90.00
#
_symmetry.space_group_name_H-M   'P 1'
#
loop_
_entity.id
_entity.type
_entity.pdbx_description
1 polymer ?
#
loop_
_entity_poly.entity_id
_entity_poly.type
_entity_poly.pdbx_seq_one_letter_code
_entity_poly.pdbx_strand_id
1 'polypeptide(L)'
;MGYKKINLYGTSYGTRVSIAYINKYPNRVRTATLKGLVPYELIIPFDFAEDAQRSLDILIADCKESQNCNTAYPDLAHELETFFKTKFPMSVAVVNPETKKIDTVWLTKEIVALNMRVLLMSPSTTKNIPFIVTQFNKGNYDPLTTVMLSIKKSYLKGVYDGMTLCVICHEDYPALTRLTKQTKTETFLGDYWIYRVTNSCEIWNPKKREVQKTK
;
A
#
# COMPACT_ATOMS: atom_id res chain seq x y z
N MET A 1 33.47 -9.78 2.17
CA MET A 1 32.79 -11.10 2.23
C MET A 1 33.49 -12.22 1.46
N GLY A 2 34.30 -11.96 0.42
CA GLY A 2 35.19 -12.99 -0.18
C GLY A 2 34.50 -14.08 -1.03
N TYR A 3 33.18 -14.08 -1.15
CA TYR A 3 32.44 -15.11 -1.88
C TYR A 3 32.62 -15.01 -3.40
N LYS A 4 32.81 -16.16 -4.06
CA LYS A 4 32.85 -16.28 -5.53
C LYS A 4 31.46 -16.18 -6.17
N LYS A 5 30.42 -16.67 -5.49
CA LYS A 5 29.02 -16.51 -5.87
C LYS A 5 28.20 -16.21 -4.61
N ILE A 6 27.09 -15.48 -4.76
CA ILE A 6 26.19 -15.13 -3.67
C ILE A 6 24.78 -15.66 -3.89
N ASN A 7 24.03 -15.84 -2.81
CA ASN A 7 22.60 -16.09 -2.84
C ASN A 7 21.87 -14.76 -2.73
N LEU A 8 20.90 -14.52 -3.60
CA LEU A 8 20.06 -13.33 -3.55
C LEU A 8 18.71 -13.68 -2.93
N TYR A 9 18.26 -12.84 -2.01
CA TYR A 9 16.88 -12.85 -1.51
C TYR A 9 16.33 -11.44 -1.64
N GLY A 10 15.40 -11.26 -2.58
CA GLY A 10 14.75 -9.99 -2.87
C GLY A 10 13.29 -10.03 -2.45
N THR A 11 12.82 -8.96 -1.81
CA THR A 11 11.40 -8.78 -1.49
C THR A 11 10.92 -7.42 -1.97
N SER A 12 9.75 -7.34 -2.59
CA SER A 12 9.20 -6.06 -3.10
C SER A 12 10.24 -5.37 -4.01
N TYR A 13 10.55 -4.08 -3.82
CA TYR A 13 11.59 -3.37 -4.58
C TYR A 13 12.96 -4.08 -4.60
N GLY A 14 13.32 -4.82 -3.54
CA GLY A 14 14.55 -5.63 -3.52
C GLY A 14 14.61 -6.70 -4.61
N THR A 15 13.47 -7.10 -5.18
CA THR A 15 13.43 -7.98 -6.35
C THR A 15 13.92 -7.27 -7.62
N ARG A 16 13.53 -6.01 -7.86
CA ARG A 16 14.04 -5.18 -8.96
C ARG A 16 15.56 -5.03 -8.89
N VAL A 17 16.08 -4.77 -7.68
CA VAL A 17 17.53 -4.70 -7.42
C VAL A 17 18.20 -6.06 -7.67
N SER A 18 17.57 -7.17 -7.25
CA SER A 18 18.09 -8.52 -7.48
C SER A 18 18.16 -8.86 -8.97
N ILE A 19 17.13 -8.50 -9.75
CA ILE A 19 17.11 -8.65 -11.21
C ILE A 19 18.25 -7.84 -11.84
N ALA A 20 18.47 -6.59 -11.38
CA ALA A 20 19.57 -5.76 -11.87
C ALA A 20 20.94 -6.39 -11.59
N TYR A 21 21.12 -6.98 -10.42
CA TYR A 21 22.34 -7.69 -10.08
C TYR A 21 22.54 -8.94 -10.95
N ILE A 22 21.47 -9.73 -11.17
CA ILE A 22 21.50 -10.92 -12.02
C ILE A 22 21.89 -10.54 -13.45
N ASN A 23 21.30 -9.49 -14.01
CA ASN A 23 21.60 -9.02 -15.37
C ASN A 23 23.04 -8.54 -15.51
N LYS A 24 23.57 -7.84 -14.51
CA LYS A 24 24.94 -7.30 -14.56
C LYS A 24 26.01 -8.35 -14.24
N TYR A 25 25.72 -9.30 -13.36
CA TYR A 25 26.69 -10.27 -12.85
C TYR A 25 26.11 -11.71 -12.81
N PRO A 26 25.65 -12.26 -13.94
CA PRO A 26 24.96 -13.55 -13.96
C PRO A 26 25.81 -14.70 -13.40
N ASN A 27 27.11 -14.69 -13.72
CA ASN A 27 28.06 -15.70 -13.24
C ASN A 27 28.40 -15.59 -11.74
N ARG A 28 27.91 -14.55 -11.04
CA ARG A 28 28.14 -14.30 -9.60
C ARG A 28 26.95 -14.69 -8.73
N VAL A 29 25.85 -15.16 -9.32
CA VAL A 29 24.66 -15.60 -8.58
C VAL A 29 24.63 -17.13 -8.51
N ARG A 30 24.44 -17.68 -7.30
CA ARG A 30 24.25 -19.13 -7.10
C ARG A 30 22.76 -19.49 -7.10
N THR A 31 21.97 -18.76 -6.32
CA THR A 31 20.51 -18.89 -6.24
C THR A 31 19.88 -17.52 -6.08
N ALA A 32 18.65 -17.35 -6.56
CA ALA A 32 17.87 -16.13 -6.35
C ALA A 32 16.44 -16.50 -5.94
N THR A 33 15.96 -15.92 -4.85
CA THR A 33 14.56 -16.01 -4.40
C THR A 33 13.95 -14.62 -4.46
N LEU A 34 12.90 -14.45 -5.27
CA LEU A 34 12.22 -13.18 -5.47
C LEU A 34 10.78 -13.29 -4.95
N LYS A 35 10.45 -12.57 -3.87
CA LYS A 35 9.12 -12.60 -3.22
C LYS A 35 8.40 -11.28 -3.43
N GLY A 36 7.22 -11.30 -4.04
CA GLY A 36 6.52 -10.07 -4.46
C GLY A 36 7.32 -9.37 -5.54
N LEU A 37 7.35 -9.99 -6.72
CA LEU A 37 8.18 -9.59 -7.85
C LEU A 37 7.79 -8.20 -8.35
N VAL A 38 8.78 -7.32 -8.48
CA VAL A 38 8.66 -5.99 -9.05
C VAL A 38 9.62 -5.94 -10.25
N PRO A 39 9.13 -6.23 -11.47
CA PRO A 39 9.95 -6.16 -12.68
C PRO A 39 10.20 -4.69 -13.09
N TYR A 40 10.96 -4.45 -14.16
CA TYR A 40 11.30 -3.10 -14.62
C TYR A 40 10.13 -2.39 -15.31
N GLU A 41 9.23 -3.17 -15.90
CA GLU A 41 8.07 -2.70 -16.65
C GLU A 41 6.93 -2.26 -15.72
N LEU A 42 6.92 -2.75 -14.48
CA LEU A 42 5.94 -2.35 -13.47
C LEU A 42 6.24 -0.92 -13.00
N ILE A 43 5.26 -0.02 -13.07
CA ILE A 43 5.45 1.38 -12.68
C ILE A 43 4.75 1.61 -11.34
N ILE A 44 5.52 1.88 -10.29
CA ILE A 44 4.94 2.14 -8.97
C ILE A 44 4.51 3.61 -8.88
N PRO A 45 3.26 3.93 -8.46
CA PRO A 45 2.20 3.06 -7.93
C PRO A 45 1.02 2.87 -8.90
N PHE A 46 1.25 2.86 -10.22
CA PHE A 46 0.21 2.99 -11.25
C PHE A 46 -0.99 2.04 -11.04
N ASP A 47 -0.73 0.75 -10.85
CA ASP A 47 -1.78 -0.28 -10.74
C ASP A 47 -2.37 -0.41 -9.31
N PHE A 48 -1.88 0.35 -8.32
CA PHE A 48 -2.22 0.13 -6.91
C PHE A 48 -3.71 0.25 -6.61
N ALA A 49 -4.41 1.13 -7.32
CA ALA A 49 -5.83 1.41 -7.10
C ALA A 49 -6.70 0.28 -7.66
N GLU A 50 -6.42 -0.17 -8.88
CA GLU A 50 -7.13 -1.26 -9.54
C GLU A 50 -6.88 -2.60 -8.84
N ASP A 51 -5.62 -2.91 -8.50
CA ASP A 51 -5.28 -4.14 -7.78
C ASP A 51 -5.94 -4.21 -6.40
N ALA A 52 -6.02 -3.07 -5.70
CA ALA A 52 -6.67 -3.00 -4.41
C ALA A 52 -8.19 -3.21 -4.53
N GLN A 53 -8.83 -2.59 -5.53
CA GLN A 53 -10.26 -2.79 -5.79
C GLN A 53 -10.55 -4.25 -6.13
N ARG A 54 -9.77 -4.85 -7.04
CA ARG A 54 -9.90 -6.26 -7.40
C ARG A 54 -9.75 -7.18 -6.18
N SER A 55 -8.81 -6.89 -5.28
CA SER A 55 -8.61 -7.67 -4.05
C SER A 55 -9.82 -7.57 -3.12
N LEU A 56 -10.47 -6.41 -3.05
CA LEU A 56 -11.70 -6.21 -2.29
C LEU A 56 -12.87 -6.99 -2.92
N ASP A 57 -12.99 -6.95 -4.24
CA ASP A 57 -14.06 -7.66 -4.98
C ASP A 57 -13.93 -9.18 -4.80
N ILE A 58 -12.70 -9.71 -4.81
CA ILE A 58 -12.42 -11.12 -4.51
C ILE A 58 -12.82 -11.45 -3.07
N LEU A 59 -12.48 -10.61 -2.08
CA LEU A 59 -12.91 -10.84 -0.70
C LEU A 59 -14.44 -10.92 -0.56
N ILE A 60 -15.18 -10.05 -1.27
CA ILE A 60 -16.64 -10.07 -1.27
C ILE A 60 -17.15 -11.40 -1.85
N ALA A 61 -16.60 -11.83 -2.97
CA ALA A 61 -16.97 -13.11 -3.60
C ALA A 61 -16.66 -14.31 -2.69
N ASP A 62 -15.43 -14.38 -2.16
CA ASP A 62 -14.99 -15.44 -1.25
C ASP A 62 -15.87 -15.52 0.01
N CYS A 63 -16.27 -14.36 0.56
CA CYS A 63 -17.13 -14.33 1.73
C CYS A 63 -18.52 -14.89 1.41
N LYS A 64 -19.08 -14.56 0.25
CA LYS A 64 -20.38 -15.04 -0.21
C LYS A 64 -20.40 -16.56 -0.41
N GLU A 65 -19.31 -17.13 -0.93
CA GLU A 65 -19.16 -18.57 -1.16
C GLU A 65 -18.85 -19.35 0.13
N SER A 66 -18.23 -18.72 1.12
CA SER A 66 -17.90 -19.33 2.40
C SER A 66 -19.11 -19.33 3.35
N GLN A 67 -19.62 -20.52 3.71
CA GLN A 67 -20.76 -20.67 4.62
C GLN A 67 -20.57 -19.89 5.94
N ASN A 68 -19.38 -19.98 6.55
CA ASN A 68 -19.09 -19.29 7.81
C ASN A 68 -19.06 -17.77 7.64
N CYS A 69 -18.47 -17.27 6.55
CA CYS A 69 -18.40 -15.82 6.31
C CYS A 69 -19.78 -15.27 5.96
N ASN A 70 -20.50 -15.90 5.03
CA ASN A 70 -21.82 -15.47 4.61
C ASN A 70 -22.85 -15.53 5.75
N THR A 71 -22.73 -16.49 6.68
CA THR A 71 -23.60 -16.53 7.87
C THR A 71 -23.31 -15.37 8.82
N ALA A 72 -22.04 -15.00 9.00
CA ALA A 72 -21.65 -13.90 9.89
C ALA A 72 -21.81 -12.51 9.25
N TYR A 73 -21.67 -12.40 7.93
CA TYR A 73 -21.64 -11.17 7.14
C TYR A 73 -22.43 -11.34 5.82
N PRO A 74 -23.76 -11.56 5.88
CA PRO A 74 -24.57 -11.93 4.71
C PRO A 74 -24.64 -10.87 3.62
N ASP A 75 -24.37 -9.60 3.95
CA ASP A 75 -24.38 -8.48 3.00
C ASP A 75 -23.08 -7.66 3.08
N LEU A 76 -21.94 -8.36 3.05
CA LEU A 76 -20.62 -7.72 3.13
C LEU A 76 -20.41 -6.63 2.06
N ALA A 77 -20.96 -6.82 0.86
CA ALA A 77 -20.86 -5.84 -0.21
C ALA A 77 -21.52 -4.50 0.19
N HIS A 78 -22.74 -4.54 0.73
CA HIS A 78 -23.44 -3.35 1.20
C HIS A 78 -22.77 -2.72 2.43
N GLU A 79 -22.25 -3.54 3.34
CA GLU A 79 -21.48 -3.06 4.51
C GLU A 79 -20.23 -2.27 4.07
N LEU A 80 -19.50 -2.77 3.07
CA LEU A 80 -18.34 -2.07 2.49
C LEU A 80 -18.75 -0.78 1.76
N GLU A 81 -19.83 -0.82 0.98
CA GLU A 81 -20.37 0.37 0.32
C GLU A 81 -20.72 1.47 1.34
N THR A 82 -21.40 1.09 2.42
CA THR A 82 -21.75 1.99 3.53
C THR A 82 -20.51 2.56 4.19
N PHE A 83 -19.51 1.72 4.47
CA PHE A 83 -18.24 2.12 5.04
C PHE A 83 -17.53 3.17 4.18
N PHE A 84 -17.43 2.96 2.86
CA PHE A 84 -16.78 3.93 1.97
C PHE A 84 -17.61 5.19 1.67
N LYS A 85 -18.93 5.15 1.89
CA LYS A 85 -19.82 6.33 1.82
C LYS A 85 -19.81 7.18 3.10
N THR A 86 -19.12 6.75 4.15
CA THR A 86 -18.97 7.52 5.39
C THR A 86 -18.46 8.94 5.10
N LYS A 87 -19.06 9.93 5.76
CA LYS A 87 -18.65 11.33 5.64
C LYS A 87 -17.39 11.58 6.45
N PHE A 88 -16.28 11.80 5.75
CA PHE A 88 -14.98 12.20 6.31
C PHE A 88 -14.73 13.71 6.09
N PRO A 89 -13.86 14.36 6.89
CA PRO A 89 -13.11 13.80 8.02
C PRO A 89 -13.98 13.61 9.27
N MET A 90 -13.61 12.64 10.11
CA MET A 90 -14.21 12.45 11.43
C MET A 90 -13.13 12.19 12.49
N SER A 91 -13.40 12.61 13.73
CA SER A 91 -12.54 12.32 14.87
C SER A 91 -13.10 11.15 15.67
N VAL A 92 -12.21 10.27 16.12
CA VAL A 92 -12.55 9.11 16.96
C VAL A 92 -11.63 9.09 18.18
N ALA A 93 -12.22 8.92 19.36
CA ALA A 93 -11.48 8.72 20.60
C ALA A 93 -10.97 7.28 20.63
N VAL A 94 -9.68 7.09 20.91
CA VAL A 94 -9.02 5.78 20.91
C VAL A 94 -8.19 5.65 22.17
N VAL A 95 -8.30 4.50 22.85
CA VAL A 95 -7.40 4.20 23.97
C VAL A 95 -6.03 3.82 23.42
N ASN A 96 -5.03 4.64 23.69
CA ASN A 96 -3.65 4.34 23.33
C ASN A 96 -3.18 3.09 24.10
N PRO A 97 -2.79 2.01 23.41
CA PRO A 97 -2.45 0.76 24.08
C PRO A 97 -1.18 0.85 24.94
N GLU A 98 -0.28 1.78 24.62
CA GLU A 98 1.00 1.98 25.30
C GLU A 98 0.84 2.90 26.53
N THR A 99 0.13 4.02 26.38
CA THR A 99 -0.01 5.02 27.45
C THR A 99 -1.26 4.87 28.30
N LYS A 100 -2.23 4.05 27.85
CA LYS A 100 -3.58 3.90 28.43
C LYS A 100 -4.41 5.19 28.45
N LYS A 101 -3.96 6.25 27.77
CA LYS A 101 -4.69 7.51 27.64
C LYS A 101 -5.61 7.49 26.42
N ILE A 102 -6.65 8.32 26.45
CA ILE A 102 -7.49 8.56 25.29
C ILE A 102 -6.77 9.55 24.36
N ASP A 103 -6.44 9.10 23.16
CA ASP A 103 -5.95 9.93 22.07
C ASP A 103 -7.08 10.15 21.05
N THR A 104 -7.00 11.24 20.30
CA THR A 104 -7.91 11.50 19.18
C THR A 104 -7.24 11.13 17.86
N VAL A 105 -7.84 10.22 17.11
CA VAL A 105 -7.41 9.87 15.75
C VAL A 105 -8.35 10.55 14.76
N TRP A 106 -7.77 11.21 13.75
CA TRP A 106 -8.52 11.77 12.63
C TRP A 106 -8.57 10.75 11.49
N LEU A 107 -9.77 10.37 11.11
CA LEU A 107 -10.04 9.53 9.96
C LEU A 107 -10.37 10.43 8.78
N THR A 108 -9.56 10.36 7.73
CA THR A 108 -9.87 10.93 6.41
C THR A 108 -10.14 9.81 5.42
N LYS A 109 -10.82 10.13 4.32
CA LYS A 109 -11.11 9.16 3.26
C LYS A 109 -9.84 8.47 2.77
N GLU A 110 -8.77 9.25 2.57
CA GLU A 110 -7.47 8.81 2.07
C GLU A 110 -6.79 7.86 3.05
N ILE A 111 -6.77 8.22 4.35
CA ILE A 111 -6.13 7.39 5.38
C ILE A 111 -6.88 6.06 5.51
N VAL A 112 -8.21 6.08 5.48
CA VAL A 112 -9.02 4.85 5.55
C VAL A 112 -8.78 3.96 4.32
N ALA A 113 -8.82 4.53 3.12
CA ALA A 113 -8.55 3.79 1.89
C ALA A 113 -7.13 3.20 1.86
N LEU A 114 -6.13 3.96 2.30
CA LEU A 114 -4.75 3.48 2.42
C LEU A 114 -4.61 2.28 3.35
N ASN A 115 -5.23 2.35 4.54
CA ASN A 115 -5.16 1.26 5.51
C ASN A 115 -5.96 0.04 5.05
N MET A 116 -7.07 0.24 4.34
CA MET A 116 -7.80 -0.86 3.70
C MET A 116 -6.91 -1.57 2.67
N ARG A 117 -6.19 -0.83 1.82
CA ARG A 117 -5.22 -1.45 0.90
C ARG A 117 -4.19 -2.29 1.65
N VAL A 118 -3.62 -1.79 2.75
CA VAL A 118 -2.63 -2.55 3.54
C VAL A 118 -3.24 -3.83 4.12
N LEU A 119 -4.49 -3.79 4.60
CA LEU A 119 -5.21 -4.97 5.07
C LEU A 119 -5.43 -6.04 3.98
N LEU A 120 -5.62 -5.61 2.74
CA LEU A 120 -5.80 -6.48 1.57
C LEU A 120 -4.50 -7.14 1.08
N MET A 121 -3.32 -6.72 1.56
CA MET A 121 -2.03 -7.25 1.09
C MET A 121 -1.66 -8.64 1.64
N SER A 122 -2.43 -9.20 2.59
CA SER A 122 -2.15 -10.50 3.20
C SER A 122 -3.43 -11.22 3.63
N PRO A 123 -3.58 -12.53 3.37
CA PRO A 123 -4.74 -13.30 3.83
C PRO A 123 -4.97 -13.22 5.35
N SER A 124 -3.89 -13.13 6.13
CA SER A 124 -3.97 -13.04 7.60
C SER A 124 -4.66 -11.76 8.10
N THR A 125 -4.61 -10.68 7.33
CA THR A 125 -5.26 -9.41 7.64
C THR A 125 -6.56 -9.22 6.88
N THR A 126 -6.63 -9.70 5.63
CA THR A 126 -7.80 -9.60 4.75
C THR A 126 -9.04 -10.25 5.38
N LYS A 127 -8.87 -11.40 6.04
CA LYS A 127 -9.97 -12.10 6.74
C LYS A 127 -10.65 -11.28 7.85
N ASN A 128 -9.99 -10.23 8.36
CA ASN A 128 -10.54 -9.40 9.42
C ASN A 128 -11.38 -8.22 8.88
N ILE A 129 -11.29 -7.92 7.58
CA ILE A 129 -11.99 -6.79 6.95
C ILE A 129 -13.51 -6.84 7.18
N PRO A 130 -14.20 -8.00 7.01
CA PRO A 130 -15.65 -8.07 7.26
C PRO A 130 -16.02 -7.63 8.68
N PHE A 131 -15.30 -8.15 9.68
CA PHE A 131 -15.49 -7.76 11.07
C PHE A 131 -15.24 -6.26 11.30
N ILE A 132 -14.11 -5.73 10.81
CA ILE A 132 -13.73 -4.33 11.02
C ILE A 132 -14.78 -3.39 10.43
N VAL A 133 -15.24 -3.67 9.21
CA VAL A 133 -16.23 -2.87 8.49
C VAL A 133 -17.59 -2.91 9.18
N THR A 134 -18.07 -4.09 9.55
CA THR A 134 -19.35 -4.22 10.28
C THR A 134 -19.31 -3.55 11.63
N GLN A 135 -18.19 -3.61 12.37
CA GLN A 135 -18.06 -2.89 13.65
C GLN A 135 -18.06 -1.38 13.44
N PHE A 136 -17.35 -0.91 12.42
CA PHE A 136 -17.31 0.50 12.07
C PHE A 136 -18.73 1.05 11.76
N ASN A 137 -19.51 0.34 10.94
CA ASN A 137 -20.87 0.75 10.59
C ASN A 137 -21.83 0.73 11.81
N LYS A 138 -21.51 -0.05 12.85
CA LYS A 138 -22.22 -0.07 14.14
C LYS A 138 -21.75 1.02 15.12
N GLY A 139 -20.82 1.89 14.70
CA GLY A 139 -20.25 2.96 15.53
C GLY A 139 -19.11 2.50 16.46
N ASN A 140 -18.67 1.24 16.35
CA ASN A 140 -17.51 0.73 17.07
C ASN A 140 -16.23 0.91 16.22
N TYR A 141 -15.49 1.98 16.50
CA TYR A 141 -14.29 2.36 15.74
C TYR A 141 -13.00 1.70 16.24
N ASP A 142 -13.04 0.99 17.37
CA ASP A 142 -11.85 0.42 18.01
C ASP A 142 -11.11 -0.60 17.12
N PRO A 143 -11.77 -1.53 16.39
CA PRO A 143 -11.07 -2.49 15.54
C PRO A 143 -10.28 -1.81 14.42
N LEU A 144 -10.88 -0.83 13.74
CA LEU A 144 -10.23 -0.11 12.66
C LEU A 144 -9.04 0.69 13.19
N THR A 145 -9.26 1.49 14.23
CA THR A 145 -8.23 2.39 14.79
C THR A 145 -7.05 1.62 15.39
N THR A 146 -7.30 0.49 16.06
CA THR A 146 -6.26 -0.39 16.58
C THR A 146 -5.35 -0.90 15.47
N VAL A 147 -5.93 -1.37 14.36
CA VAL A 147 -5.15 -1.83 13.21
C VAL A 147 -4.39 -0.68 12.57
N MET A 148 -5.01 0.49 12.40
CA MET A 148 -4.36 1.66 11.83
C MET A 148 -3.15 2.12 12.65
N LEU A 149 -3.25 2.13 13.98
CA LEU A 149 -2.13 2.44 14.88
C LEU A 149 -1.00 1.41 14.75
N SER A 150 -1.34 0.12 14.61
CA SER A 150 -0.37 -0.95 14.36
C SER A 150 0.36 -0.78 13.01
N ILE A 151 -0.38 -0.45 11.95
CA ILE A 151 0.17 -0.15 10.62
C ILE A 151 1.10 1.05 10.70
N LYS A 152 0.66 2.16 11.32
CA LYS A 152 1.48 3.37 11.53
C LYS A 152 2.78 3.05 12.27
N LYS A 153 2.71 2.29 13.38
CA LYS A 153 3.88 1.89 14.15
C LYS A 153 4.85 1.04 13.33
N SER A 154 4.33 0.12 12.52
CA SER A 154 5.13 -0.72 11.62
C SER A 154 5.80 0.12 10.52
N TYR A 155 5.07 1.08 9.94
CA TYR A 155 5.59 2.01 8.94
C TYR A 155 6.77 2.82 9.50
N LEU A 156 6.60 3.44 10.66
CA LEU A 156 7.62 4.28 11.30
C LEU A 156 8.90 3.52 11.66
N LYS A 157 8.82 2.19 11.82
CA LYS A 157 9.99 1.33 12.10
C LYS A 157 10.68 0.80 10.85
N GLY A 158 9.97 0.73 9.72
CA GLY A 158 10.42 -0.04 8.55
C GLY A 158 10.55 0.77 7.26
N VAL A 159 10.00 1.97 7.18
CA VAL A 159 9.99 2.78 5.96
C VAL A 159 10.73 4.09 6.18
N TYR A 160 11.71 4.35 5.32
CA TYR A 160 12.48 5.58 5.30
C TYR A 160 12.04 6.43 4.11
N ASP A 161 11.15 7.40 4.35
CA ASP A 161 10.51 8.19 3.28
C ASP A 161 11.53 8.87 2.35
N GLY A 162 12.62 9.43 2.89
CA GLY A 162 13.64 10.08 2.06
C GLY A 162 14.31 9.12 1.07
N MET A 163 14.59 7.88 1.49
CA MET A 163 15.13 6.85 0.61
C MET A 163 14.08 6.40 -0.42
N THR A 164 12.84 6.18 0.03
CA THR A 164 11.72 5.84 -0.86
C THR A 164 11.56 6.89 -1.96
N LEU A 165 11.61 8.18 -1.62
CA LEU A 165 11.52 9.28 -2.58
C LEU A 165 12.71 9.31 -3.54
N CYS A 166 13.94 9.09 -3.07
CA CYS A 166 15.11 8.96 -3.96
C CYS A 166 14.93 7.90 -5.03
N VAL A 167 14.33 6.75 -4.68
CA VAL A 167 14.10 5.65 -5.62
C VAL A 167 12.92 5.96 -6.53
N ILE A 168 11.72 6.17 -5.98
CA ILE A 168 10.49 6.26 -6.77
C ILE A 168 10.49 7.48 -7.71
N CYS A 169 11.08 8.59 -7.29
CA CYS A 169 11.14 9.81 -8.11
C CYS A 169 12.17 9.71 -9.23
N HIS A 170 13.14 8.80 -9.13
CA HIS A 170 14.15 8.57 -10.16
C HIS A 170 13.73 7.47 -11.13
N GLU A 171 13.20 6.36 -10.62
CA GLU A 171 12.93 5.16 -11.41
C GLU A 171 11.52 5.15 -12.03
N ASP A 172 10.47 5.36 -11.23
CA ASP A 172 9.08 5.15 -11.68
C ASP A 172 8.40 6.46 -12.12
N TYR A 173 8.66 7.57 -11.43
CA TYR A 173 7.99 8.86 -11.67
C TYR A 173 8.06 9.37 -13.13
N PRO A 174 9.21 9.29 -13.85
CA PRO A 174 9.25 9.71 -15.25
C PRO A 174 8.31 8.93 -16.16
N ALA A 175 8.07 7.64 -15.88
CA ALA A 175 7.11 6.83 -16.61
C ALA A 175 5.68 7.10 -16.16
N LEU A 176 5.46 7.24 -14.85
CA LEU A 176 4.15 7.54 -14.26
C LEU A 176 3.53 8.80 -14.87
N THR A 177 4.27 9.90 -14.98
CA THR A 177 3.78 11.17 -15.55
C THR A 177 3.30 11.08 -17.01
N ARG A 178 3.75 10.06 -17.76
CA ARG A 178 3.28 9.82 -19.13
C ARG A 178 1.94 9.08 -19.15
N LEU A 179 1.73 8.17 -18.20
CA LEU A 179 0.54 7.32 -18.12
C LEU A 179 -0.65 7.99 -17.43
N THR A 180 -0.40 8.84 -16.42
CA THR A 180 -1.48 9.48 -15.63
C THR A 180 -2.42 10.37 -16.44
N LYS A 181 -2.02 10.79 -17.65
CA LYS A 181 -2.90 11.52 -18.57
C LYS A 181 -4.04 10.65 -19.12
N GLN A 182 -4.02 9.34 -18.90
CA GLN A 182 -4.87 8.37 -19.60
C GLN A 182 -5.86 7.60 -18.70
N THR A 183 -5.76 7.67 -17.38
CA THR A 183 -6.56 6.80 -16.49
C THR A 183 -7.37 7.58 -15.44
N LYS A 184 -8.69 7.36 -15.45
CA LYS A 184 -9.58 7.58 -14.31
C LYS A 184 -10.36 6.29 -14.08
N THR A 185 -10.06 5.59 -13.00
CA THR A 185 -10.85 4.43 -12.54
C THR A 185 -11.51 4.77 -11.21
N GLU A 186 -12.82 4.54 -11.13
CA GLU A 186 -13.62 4.73 -9.91
C GLU A 186 -13.38 3.58 -8.93
N THR A 187 -12.26 3.63 -8.19
CA THR A 187 -11.90 2.67 -7.15
C THR A 187 -12.00 3.30 -5.76
N PHE A 188 -12.10 2.48 -4.71
CA PHE A 188 -12.12 3.01 -3.33
C PHE A 188 -10.82 3.78 -2.96
N LEU A 189 -9.69 3.45 -3.60
CA LEU A 189 -8.40 4.09 -3.36
C LEU A 189 -8.21 5.39 -4.15
N GLY A 190 -8.94 5.53 -5.26
CA GLY A 190 -8.86 6.69 -6.15
C GLY A 190 -7.45 6.93 -6.68
N ASP A 191 -7.10 8.21 -6.85
CA ASP A 191 -5.81 8.67 -7.37
C ASP A 191 -4.80 9.02 -6.27
N TYR A 192 -5.09 8.72 -5.00
CA TYR A 192 -4.30 9.18 -3.86
C TYR A 192 -2.79 8.89 -3.99
N TRP A 193 -2.43 7.66 -4.38
CA TRP A 193 -1.02 7.27 -4.50
C TRP A 193 -0.32 7.98 -5.66
N ILE A 194 -1.03 8.14 -6.78
CA ILE A 194 -0.53 8.88 -7.93
C ILE A 194 -0.31 10.34 -7.55
N TYR A 195 -1.29 10.97 -6.90
CA TYR A 195 -1.20 12.34 -6.39
C TYR A 195 -0.03 12.49 -5.41
N ARG A 196 0.07 11.59 -4.42
CA ARG A 196 1.14 11.60 -3.41
C ARG A 196 2.52 11.53 -4.05
N VAL A 197 2.74 10.59 -4.98
CA VAL A 197 4.04 10.42 -5.65
C VAL A 197 4.32 11.61 -6.55
N THR A 198 3.35 12.08 -7.34
CA THR A 198 3.52 13.23 -8.24
C THR A 198 3.94 14.47 -7.46
N ASN A 199 3.16 14.86 -6.45
CA ASN A 199 3.47 16.07 -5.67
C ASN A 199 4.77 15.94 -4.88
N SER A 200 5.06 14.76 -4.31
CA SER A 200 6.30 14.56 -3.58
C SER A 200 7.51 14.65 -4.51
N CYS A 201 7.43 14.07 -5.72
CA CYS A 201 8.53 14.03 -6.67
C CYS A 201 8.77 15.37 -7.37
N GLU A 202 7.73 16.18 -7.60
CA GLU A 202 7.90 17.56 -8.09
C GLU A 202 8.72 18.42 -7.12
N ILE A 203 8.57 18.19 -5.81
CA ILE A 203 9.34 18.88 -4.77
C ILE A 203 10.73 18.23 -4.59
N TRP A 204 10.81 16.90 -4.59
CA TRP A 204 12.04 16.16 -4.31
C TRP A 204 13.07 16.28 -5.42
N ASN A 205 12.61 16.27 -6.67
CA ASN A 205 13.45 16.34 -7.87
C ASN A 205 12.92 17.41 -8.83
N PRO A 206 13.01 18.71 -8.48
CA PRO A 206 12.57 19.77 -9.36
C PRO A 206 13.42 19.72 -10.63
N LYS A 207 12.85 20.09 -11.79
CA LYS A 207 13.54 20.15 -13.10
C LYS A 207 14.93 20.83 -13.07
N LYS A 208 15.22 21.63 -12.03
CA LYS A 208 16.52 22.28 -11.75
C LYS A 208 17.66 21.35 -11.28
N ARG A 209 17.44 20.04 -11.09
CA ARG A 209 18.53 19.05 -10.93
C ARG A 209 18.99 18.46 -12.27
N GLU A 210 18.75 19.16 -13.39
CA GLU A 210 19.65 19.04 -14.53
C GLU A 210 21.05 19.38 -14.03
N VAL A 211 21.85 18.33 -13.85
CA VAL A 211 23.27 18.39 -13.55
C VAL A 211 23.86 19.52 -14.38
N GLN A 212 24.31 20.59 -13.72
CA GLN A 212 25.32 21.46 -14.31
C GLN A 212 26.41 20.49 -14.78
N LYS A 213 26.47 20.27 -16.09
CA LYS A 213 27.64 19.67 -16.71
C LYS A 213 28.77 20.64 -16.39
N THR A 214 29.47 20.39 -15.29
CA THR A 214 30.76 20.98 -15.03
C THR A 214 31.60 20.70 -16.27
N LYS A 215 31.98 21.79 -16.95
CA LYS A 215 32.92 21.78 -18.07
C LYS A 215 34.28 21.25 -17.61
#